data_AF-A0A7W1YRS0-F1
#
_entry.id   AF-A0A7W1YRS0-F1
#
_cell.length_a   1.000
_cell.length_b   1.000
_cell.length_c   1.000
_cell.angle_alpha   90.00
_cell.angle_beta   90.00
_cell.angle_gamma   90.00
#
_symmetry.space_group_name_H-M   'P 1'
#
loop_
_entity.id
_entity.type
_entity.pdbx_description
1 polymer ?
#
loop_
_entity_poly.entity_id
_entity_poly.type
_entity_poly.pdbx_seq_one_letter_code
_entity_poly.pdbx_strand_id
1 'polypeptide(L)'
;MSRIGKKPIPVPKGVTVAVKDGAIEVKGPKGTVTQGIPPGVRFAQDGDQLTASLERDEKALGKFHGLARSLVANAVLGVTEGFKKELDIVGVGYRAELKGKQIHLALGYSHPVVYDVPKGIEVAIEKQTHITVTGV
;
A
#
# COMPACT_ATOMS: atom_id res chain seq x y z
N MET A 1 -22.54 -10.12 -5.92
CA MET A 1 -21.64 -8.94 -5.91
C MET A 1 -21.18 -8.60 -4.49
N SER A 2 -19.90 -8.24 -4.31
CA SER A 2 -19.34 -7.87 -3.01
C SER A 2 -19.86 -6.52 -2.53
N ARG A 3 -20.22 -6.40 -1.24
CA ARG A 3 -20.63 -5.12 -0.63
C ARG A 3 -19.50 -4.08 -0.69
N ILE A 4 -18.25 -4.52 -0.62
CA ILE A 4 -17.07 -3.65 -0.65
C ILE A 4 -16.82 -3.12 -2.06
N GLY A 5 -16.98 -3.96 -3.09
CA GLY A 5 -16.76 -3.57 -4.48
C GLY A 5 -17.78 -2.54 -5.00
N LYS A 6 -19.00 -2.52 -4.44
CA LYS A 6 -20.03 -1.52 -4.78
C LYS A 6 -19.75 -0.12 -4.24
N LYS A 7 -18.82 0.02 -3.27
CA LYS A 7 -18.50 1.32 -2.69
C LYS A 7 -17.60 2.10 -3.64
N PRO A 8 -17.97 3.34 -4.02
CA PRO A 8 -17.09 4.19 -4.80
C PRO A 8 -15.78 4.44 -4.04
N ILE A 9 -14.71 4.70 -4.79
CA ILE A 9 -13.41 5.10 -4.28
C ILE A 9 -13.33 6.62 -4.50
N PRO A 10 -13.29 7.44 -3.44
CA PRO A 10 -13.07 8.87 -3.60
C PRO A 10 -11.63 9.11 -4.09
N VAL A 11 -11.47 9.97 -5.08
CA VAL A 11 -10.17 10.39 -5.60
C VAL A 11 -9.91 11.82 -5.09
N PRO A 12 -9.01 12.01 -4.12
CA PRO A 12 -8.71 13.34 -3.58
C PRO A 12 -8.12 14.27 -4.64
N LYS A 13 -8.32 15.58 -4.46
CA LYS A 13 -7.71 16.60 -5.34
C LYS A 13 -6.19 16.46 -5.34
N GLY A 14 -5.59 16.46 -6.52
CA GLY A 14 -4.14 16.26 -6.71
C GLY A 14 -3.75 14.81 -7.00
N VAL A 15 -4.71 13.87 -7.02
CA VAL A 15 -4.50 12.51 -7.52
C VAL A 15 -5.02 12.39 -8.94
N THR A 16 -4.18 11.87 -9.84
CA THR A 16 -4.57 11.54 -11.21
C THR A 16 -4.64 10.03 -11.36
N VAL A 17 -5.78 9.53 -11.84
CA VAL A 17 -6.00 8.12 -12.13
C VAL A 17 -6.05 7.93 -13.64
N ALA A 18 -5.19 7.09 -14.18
CA ALA A 18 -5.23 6.67 -15.58
C ALA A 18 -5.63 5.20 -15.65
N VAL A 19 -6.83 4.95 -16.18
CA VAL A 19 -7.33 3.59 -16.42
C VAL A 19 -6.79 3.12 -17.78
N LYS A 20 -5.93 2.08 -17.75
CA LYS A 20 -5.40 1.39 -18.93
C LYS A 20 -5.99 -0.02 -19.00
N ASP A 21 -5.86 -0.67 -20.14
CA ASP A 21 -6.30 -2.07 -20.29
C ASP A 21 -5.53 -2.98 -19.32
N GLY A 22 -6.24 -3.50 -18.31
CA GLY A 22 -5.70 -4.43 -17.31
C GLY A 22 -4.88 -3.80 -16.18
N ALA A 23 -4.68 -2.48 -16.17
CA ALA A 23 -3.95 -1.80 -15.10
C ALA A 23 -4.46 -0.38 -14.84
N ILE A 24 -4.37 0.06 -13.59
CA ILE A 24 -4.63 1.44 -13.19
C ILE A 24 -3.34 2.07 -12.70
N GLU A 25 -2.98 3.19 -13.31
CA GLU A 25 -1.86 4.01 -12.88
C GLU A 25 -2.41 5.17 -12.04
N VAL A 26 -1.98 5.24 -10.78
CA VAL A 26 -2.38 6.29 -9.84
C VAL A 26 -1.18 7.16 -9.55
N LYS A 27 -1.31 8.47 -9.78
CA LYS A 27 -0.28 9.47 -9.51
C LYS A 27 -0.75 10.42 -8.44
N GLY A 28 0.08 10.68 -7.44
CA GLY A 28 -0.23 11.62 -6.37
C GLY A 28 1.03 12.28 -5.81
N PRO A 29 0.90 13.07 -4.74
CA PRO A 29 1.99 13.85 -4.17
C PRO A 29 3.16 12.99 -3.65
N LYS A 30 2.90 11.76 -3.20
CA LYS A 30 3.93 10.86 -2.65
C LYS A 30 4.56 9.93 -3.68
N GLY A 31 4.09 9.94 -4.93
CA GLY A 31 4.66 9.14 -6.00
C GLY A 31 3.62 8.58 -6.96
N THR A 32 4.02 7.53 -7.67
CA THR A 32 3.20 6.87 -8.69
C THR A 32 3.17 5.37 -8.47
N VAL A 33 1.96 4.79 -8.43
CA VAL A 33 1.74 3.35 -8.26
C VAL A 33 0.98 2.82 -9.46
N THR A 34 1.47 1.71 -10.02
CA THR A 34 0.75 0.97 -11.07
C THR A 34 0.16 -0.29 -10.46
N GLN A 35 -1.16 -0.39 -10.47
CA GLN A 35 -1.90 -1.51 -9.90
C GLN A 35 -2.52 -2.35 -11.00
N GLY A 36 -2.16 -3.63 -11.06
CA GLY A 36 -2.80 -4.60 -11.96
C GLY A 36 -4.24 -4.87 -11.55
N ILE A 37 -5.14 -4.92 -12.54
CA ILE A 37 -6.56 -5.21 -12.34
C ILE A 37 -6.81 -6.70 -12.60
N PRO A 38 -7.46 -7.43 -11.67
CA PRO A 38 -7.90 -8.80 -11.91
C PRO A 38 -8.84 -8.92 -13.13
N PRO A 39 -8.85 -10.05 -13.84
CA PRO A 39 -9.67 -10.23 -15.04
C PRO A 39 -11.17 -10.09 -14.73
N GLY A 40 -11.92 -9.53 -15.68
CA GLY A 40 -13.38 -9.38 -15.60
C GLY A 40 -13.86 -8.22 -14.73
N VAL A 41 -12.97 -7.34 -14.25
CA VAL A 41 -13.31 -6.10 -13.54
C VAL A 41 -12.93 -4.88 -14.37
N ARG A 42 -13.87 -3.95 -14.55
CA ARG A 42 -13.64 -2.63 -15.15
C ARG A 42 -13.84 -1.53 -14.15
N PHE A 43 -13.06 -0.46 -14.32
CA PHE A 43 -13.23 0.76 -13.54
C PHE A 43 -13.75 1.88 -14.43
N ALA A 44 -14.76 2.57 -13.94
CA ALA A 44 -15.28 3.80 -14.53
C ALA A 44 -14.98 4.96 -13.59
N GLN A 45 -14.47 6.05 -14.12
CA GLN A 45 -14.26 7.29 -13.39
C GLN A 45 -15.43 8.23 -13.68
N ASP A 46 -16.12 8.66 -12.63
CA ASP A 46 -17.20 9.64 -12.67
C ASP A 46 -16.79 10.83 -11.79
N GLY A 47 -16.22 11.86 -12.43
CA GLY A 47 -15.62 13.02 -11.77
C GLY A 47 -14.55 12.61 -10.73
N ASP A 48 -14.86 12.88 -9.46
CA ASP A 48 -13.99 12.65 -8.31
C ASP A 48 -14.18 11.25 -7.68
N GLN A 49 -14.97 10.36 -8.31
CA GLN A 49 -15.22 9.01 -7.81
C GLN A 49 -14.84 7.95 -8.85
N LEU A 50 -14.20 6.89 -8.38
CA LEU A 50 -13.90 5.71 -9.19
C LEU A 50 -14.78 4.52 -8.74
N THR A 51 -15.50 3.92 -9.67
CA THR A 51 -16.42 2.81 -9.40
C THR A 51 -15.95 1.54 -10.11
N ALA A 52 -15.89 0.44 -9.36
CA ALA A 52 -15.59 -0.89 -9.90
C ALA A 52 -16.87 -1.58 -10.37
N SER A 53 -16.85 -2.12 -11.59
CA SER A 53 -17.93 -2.87 -12.22
C SER A 53 -17.42 -4.21 -12.73
N LEU A 54 -18.28 -5.22 -12.79
CA LEU A 54 -17.96 -6.51 -13.39
C LEU A 54 -18.36 -6.48 -14.86
N GLU A 55 -17.54 -7.08 -15.73
CA GLU A 55 -17.87 -7.22 -17.14
C GLU A 55 -19.04 -8.20 -17.38
N ARG A 56 -19.18 -9.20 -16.49
CA ARG A 56 -20.24 -10.21 -16.52
C ARG A 56 -20.66 -10.54 -15.10
N ASP A 57 -21.96 -10.75 -14.88
CA ASP A 57 -22.51 -11.12 -13.57
C ASP A 57 -22.34 -12.62 -13.30
N GLU A 58 -21.08 -13.04 -13.20
CA GLU A 58 -20.71 -14.42 -12.92
C GLU A 58 -20.28 -14.55 -11.45
N LYS A 59 -20.82 -15.55 -10.73
CA LYS A 59 -20.51 -15.77 -9.31
C LYS A 59 -19.00 -15.92 -9.06
N ALA A 60 -18.25 -16.45 -10.02
CA ALA A 60 -16.80 -16.59 -9.94
C ALA A 60 -16.09 -15.21 -9.91
N LEU A 61 -16.51 -14.27 -10.75
CA LEU A 61 -15.93 -12.93 -10.86
C LEU A 61 -16.29 -12.03 -9.66
N GLY A 62 -17.37 -12.36 -8.94
CA GLY A 62 -17.78 -11.64 -7.73
C GLY A 62 -16.70 -11.54 -6.64
N LYS A 63 -15.73 -12.47 -6.61
CA LYS A 63 -14.58 -12.45 -5.68
C LYS A 63 -13.58 -11.36 -6.04
N PHE A 64 -13.34 -11.14 -7.34
CA PHE A 64 -12.40 -10.15 -7.85
C PHE A 64 -12.91 -8.72 -7.70
N HIS A 65 -14.23 -8.52 -7.69
CA HIS A 65 -14.85 -7.19 -7.53
C HIS A 65 -14.37 -6.46 -6.28
N GLY A 66 -14.42 -7.13 -5.11
CA GLY A 66 -13.97 -6.54 -3.85
C GLY A 66 -12.45 -6.35 -3.80
N LEU A 67 -11.69 -7.33 -4.29
CA LEU A 67 -10.23 -7.29 -4.33
C LEU A 67 -9.73 -6.12 -5.19
N ALA A 68 -10.20 -6.01 -6.43
CA ALA A 68 -9.82 -4.97 -7.35
C ALA A 68 -10.08 -3.58 -6.76
N ARG A 69 -11.28 -3.37 -6.19
CA ARG A 69 -11.65 -2.11 -5.52
C ARG A 69 -10.67 -1.79 -4.39
N SER A 70 -10.37 -2.76 -3.53
CA SER A 70 -9.45 -2.54 -2.41
C SER A 70 -8.02 -2.23 -2.86
N LEU A 71 -7.51 -2.90 -3.89
CA LEU A 71 -6.19 -2.66 -4.43
C LEU A 71 -6.05 -1.24 -4.98
N VAL A 72 -7.03 -0.77 -5.76
CA VAL A 72 -7.02 0.59 -6.31
C VAL A 72 -7.23 1.63 -5.21
N ALA A 73 -8.11 1.37 -4.25
CA ALA A 73 -8.30 2.27 -3.11
C ALA A 73 -7.01 2.42 -2.29
N ASN A 74 -6.27 1.33 -2.09
CA ASN A 74 -4.98 1.35 -1.40
C ASN A 74 -3.92 2.11 -2.23
N ALA A 75 -3.93 1.98 -3.56
CA ALA A 75 -3.04 2.75 -4.42
C ALA A 75 -3.31 4.26 -4.31
N VAL A 76 -4.59 4.68 -4.30
CA VAL A 76 -4.98 6.08 -4.07
C VAL A 76 -4.52 6.57 -2.70
N LEU A 77 -4.82 5.81 -1.64
CA LEU A 77 -4.39 6.15 -0.27
C LEU A 77 -2.86 6.23 -0.14
N GLY A 78 -2.14 5.29 -0.77
CA GLY A 78 -0.68 5.23 -0.75
C GLY A 78 -0.04 6.47 -1.38
N VAL A 79 -0.52 6.93 -2.54
CA VAL A 79 0.05 8.12 -3.17
C VAL A 79 -0.36 9.43 -2.50
N THR A 80 -1.40 9.45 -1.67
CA THR A 80 -1.85 10.64 -0.92
C THR A 80 -1.25 10.70 0.49
N GLU A 81 -1.54 9.70 1.32
CA GLU A 81 -1.19 9.65 2.73
C GLU A 81 0.04 8.77 2.98
N GLY A 82 0.30 7.80 2.10
CA GLY A 82 1.34 6.79 2.31
C GLY A 82 0.95 5.77 3.37
N PHE A 83 1.77 4.75 3.52
CA PHE A 83 1.60 3.73 4.55
C PHE A 83 2.64 3.93 5.65
N LYS A 84 2.19 3.78 6.90
CA LYS A 84 3.05 3.72 8.09
C LYS A 84 2.77 2.41 8.81
N LYS A 85 3.83 1.72 9.23
CA LYS A 85 3.76 0.64 10.23
C LYS A 85 4.70 0.95 11.37
N GLU A 86 4.15 0.90 12.57
CA GLU A 86 4.90 1.03 13.82
C GLU A 86 5.17 -0.36 14.38
N LEU A 87 6.41 -0.58 14.82
CA LEU A 87 6.91 -1.84 15.33
C LEU A 87 7.62 -1.58 16.65
N ASP A 88 7.18 -2.25 17.70
CA ASP A 88 7.79 -2.21 19.03
C ASP A 88 8.62 -3.45 19.30
N ILE A 89 9.82 -3.24 19.82
CA ILE A 89 10.72 -4.29 20.26
C ILE A 89 10.55 -4.45 21.77
N VAL A 90 10.12 -5.65 22.17
CA VAL A 90 9.91 -6.00 23.58
C VAL A 90 10.98 -6.98 24.02
N GLY A 91 11.82 -6.55 24.97
CA GLY A 91 12.87 -7.39 25.54
C GLY A 91 13.93 -6.57 26.27
N VAL A 92 14.58 -7.17 27.27
CA VAL A 92 15.65 -6.52 28.03
C VAL A 92 16.93 -6.50 27.20
N GLY A 93 17.51 -5.32 27.00
CA GLY A 93 18.73 -5.14 26.21
C GLY A 93 18.53 -5.19 24.69
N TYR A 94 17.29 -5.30 24.21
CA TYR A 94 16.99 -5.28 22.79
C TYR A 94 16.99 -3.85 22.25
N ARG A 95 17.63 -3.66 21.10
CA ARG A 95 17.71 -2.35 20.45
C ARG A 95 17.85 -2.45 18.94
N ALA A 96 17.34 -1.44 18.26
CA ALA A 96 17.50 -1.19 16.85
C ALA A 96 18.30 0.10 16.64
N GLU A 97 19.19 0.07 15.64
CA GLU A 97 19.97 1.21 15.20
C GLU A 97 19.92 1.30 13.68
N LEU A 98 19.77 2.51 13.15
CA LEU A 98 19.80 2.77 11.72
C LEU A 98 21.19 3.23 11.33
N LYS A 99 21.90 2.44 10.52
CA LYS A 99 23.22 2.76 9.99
C LYS A 99 23.12 2.95 8.48
N GLY A 100 23.05 4.21 8.05
CA GLY A 100 22.83 4.54 6.64
C GLY A 100 21.49 4.00 6.15
N LYS A 101 21.52 3.02 5.24
CA LYS A 101 20.32 2.32 4.71
C LYS A 101 20.14 0.91 5.30
N GLN A 102 20.83 0.59 6.38
CA GLN A 102 20.74 -0.70 7.06
C GLN A 102 20.16 -0.55 8.46
N ILE A 103 19.22 -1.42 8.81
CA ILE A 103 18.73 -1.56 10.17
C ILE A 103 19.56 -2.65 10.85
N HIS A 104 20.22 -2.30 11.95
CA HIS A 104 20.90 -3.25 12.82
C HIS A 104 20.03 -3.54 14.03
N LEU A 105 19.63 -4.80 14.20
CA LEU A 105 18.82 -5.27 15.31
C LEU A 105 19.69 -6.11 16.26
N ALA A 106 19.91 -5.62 17.47
CA ALA A 106 20.53 -6.38 18.55
C ALA A 106 19.42 -7.01 19.40
N LEU A 107 19.10 -8.28 19.12
CA LEU A 107 18.00 -9.04 19.76
C LEU A 107 18.52 -10.18 20.66
N GLY A 108 19.74 -10.06 21.17
CA GLY A 108 20.36 -11.09 22.02
C GLY A 108 20.97 -12.28 21.27
N TYR A 109 21.04 -12.24 19.93
CA TYR A 109 21.87 -13.16 19.14
C TYR A 109 23.36 -12.85 19.29
N SER A 110 24.23 -13.80 18.97
CA SER A 110 25.70 -13.63 19.02
C SER A 110 26.22 -12.50 18.13
N HIS A 111 25.47 -12.15 17.08
CA HIS A 111 25.77 -11.04 16.18
C HIS A 111 24.48 -10.23 15.90
N PRO A 112 24.58 -8.92 15.58
CA PRO A 112 23.43 -8.13 15.16
C PRO A 112 22.81 -8.66 13.88
N VAL A 113 21.48 -8.64 13.79
CA VAL A 113 20.75 -8.95 12.56
C VAL A 113 20.68 -7.68 11.72
N VAL A 114 21.18 -7.74 10.50
CA VAL A 114 21.25 -6.59 9.59
C VAL A 114 20.21 -6.74 8.48
N TYR A 115 19.40 -5.71 8.28
CA TYR A 115 18.42 -5.63 7.19
C TYR A 115 18.68 -4.43 6.30
N ASP A 116 18.83 -4.66 5.00
CA ASP A 116 18.91 -3.60 3.99
C ASP A 116 17.52 -3.00 3.73
N VAL A 117 17.40 -1.68 3.83
CA VAL A 117 16.15 -0.98 3.51
C VAL A 117 16.00 -0.90 1.99
N PRO A 118 14.93 -1.48 1.41
CA PRO A 118 14.71 -1.47 -0.03
C PRO A 118 14.36 -0.06 -0.53
N LYS A 119 14.50 0.15 -1.85
CA LYS A 119 14.14 1.43 -2.48
C LYS A 119 12.64 1.70 -2.31
N GLY A 120 12.28 2.94 -1.98
CA GLY A 120 10.88 3.37 -1.80
C GLY A 120 10.34 3.18 -0.38
N ILE A 121 11.12 2.58 0.52
CA ILE A 121 10.79 2.46 1.94
C ILE A 121 11.73 3.34 2.75
N GLU A 122 11.17 4.06 3.70
CA GLU A 122 11.90 4.83 4.70
C GLU A 122 11.69 4.18 6.07
N VAL A 123 12.74 4.21 6.90
CA VAL A 123 12.70 3.66 8.25
C VAL A 123 13.21 4.71 9.21
N ALA A 124 12.40 5.02 10.21
CA ALA A 124 12.74 5.92 11.30
C ALA A 124 12.80 5.12 12.61
N ILE A 125 13.81 5.40 13.43
CA ILE A 125 13.96 4.80 14.75
C ILE A 125 13.90 5.94 15.76
N GLU A 126 12.72 6.18 16.33
CA GLU A 126 12.49 7.28 17.28
C GLU A 126 13.03 6.94 18.67
N LYS A 127 12.86 5.67 19.07
CA LYS A 127 13.43 5.07 20.27
C LYS A 127 14.15 3.82 19.83
N GLN A 128 15.20 3.41 20.55
CA GLN A 128 15.91 2.18 20.25
C GLN A 128 15.01 0.93 20.20
N THR A 129 13.81 0.99 20.79
CA THR A 129 12.81 -0.08 20.77
C THR A 129 11.61 0.21 19.85
N HIS A 130 11.53 1.37 19.20
CA HIS A 130 10.38 1.74 18.36
C HIS A 130 10.83 2.08 16.94
N ILE A 131 10.40 1.26 15.99
CA ILE A 131 10.73 1.37 14.57
C ILE A 131 9.47 1.75 13.81
N THR A 132 9.54 2.85 13.07
CA THR A 132 8.52 3.27 12.13
C THR A 132 9.00 2.96 10.72
N VAL A 133 8.21 2.21 9.95
CA VAL A 133 8.43 1.94 8.53
C VAL A 133 7.39 2.70 7.72
N THR A 134 7.84 3.57 6.83
CA THR A 134 7.00 4.37 5.93
C THR A 134 7.27 4.03 4.47
N GLY A 135 6.23 4.03 3.64
CA GLY A 135 6.37 3.70 2.22
C GLY A 135 5.12 3.97 1.40
N VAL A 136 5.26 3.85 0.08
CA VAL A 136 4.19 3.98 -0.92
C VAL A 136 4.16 2.74 -1.79
#